data_AF-A0A1F6N946-F1
#
_entry.id   AF-A0A1F6N946-F1
#
_cell.length_a   1.000
_cell.length_b   1.000
_cell.length_c   1.000
_cell.angle_alpha   90.00
_cell.angle_beta   90.00
_cell.angle_gamma   90.00
#
_symmetry.space_group_name_H-M   'P 1'
#
loop_
_entity.id
_entity.type
_entity.pdbx_description
1 polymer ?
#
loop_
_entity_poly.entity_id
_entity_poly.type
_entity_poly.pdbx_seq_one_letter_code
_entity_poly.pdbx_strand_id
1 'polypeptide(L)'
;MSQTAKQCLEEFYDLKPGEIIKNPDVYLLITEKTRISRRAIKHIVETRKLDGLSKERIGYLFYMTPETIRYPEIDYENPNQKKYPGSKLLGKFDEASNQGILVIIDKGEHVKDIINIFGRKAKKYFKLIKKIMV
;
A
#
# COMPACT_ATOMS: atom_id res chain seq x y z
N MET A 1 11.59 -22.53 -2.17
CA MET A 1 11.16 -21.71 -1.02
C MET A 1 10.29 -20.57 -1.55
N SER A 2 9.04 -20.41 -1.09
CA SER A 2 8.18 -19.30 -1.50
C SER A 2 8.66 -18.02 -0.83
N GLN A 3 9.04 -17.02 -1.61
CA GLN A 3 9.47 -15.72 -1.08
C GLN A 3 8.28 -14.99 -0.44
N THR A 4 8.50 -14.25 0.65
CA THR A 4 7.46 -13.44 1.31
C THR A 4 7.57 -11.96 0.92
N ALA A 5 6.49 -11.20 1.10
CA ALA A 5 6.51 -9.75 0.90
C ALA A 5 7.58 -9.06 1.79
N LYS A 6 7.79 -9.59 3.01
CA LYS A 6 8.86 -9.14 3.93
C LYS A 6 10.24 -9.37 3.33
N GLN A 7 10.53 -10.55 2.80
CA GLN A 7 11.83 -10.83 2.17
C GLN A 7 12.09 -9.94 0.94
N CYS A 8 11.04 -9.63 0.17
CA CYS A 8 11.17 -8.70 -0.96
C CYS A 8 11.42 -7.27 -0.49
N LEU A 9 10.79 -6.82 0.61
CA LEU A 9 11.08 -5.51 1.19
C LEU A 9 12.54 -5.41 1.61
N GLU A 10 13.05 -6.41 2.33
CA GLU A 10 14.45 -6.47 2.75
C GLU A 10 15.39 -6.37 1.55
N GLU A 11 15.14 -7.19 0.52
CA GLU A 11 15.88 -7.19 -0.74
C GLU A 11 15.85 -5.81 -1.42
N PHE A 12 14.68 -5.18 -1.51
CA PHE A 12 14.50 -3.96 -2.32
C PHE A 12 14.84 -2.67 -1.60
N TYR A 13 14.82 -2.65 -0.26
CA TYR A 13 15.16 -1.44 0.49
C TYR A 13 16.63 -1.06 0.30
N ASP A 14 17.50 -2.06 0.16
CA ASP A 14 18.95 -1.83 0.04
C ASP A 14 19.40 -1.60 -1.42
N LEU A 15 18.49 -1.73 -2.39
CA LEU A 15 18.76 -1.42 -3.80
C LEU A 15 18.93 0.08 -4.04
N LYS A 16 19.80 0.40 -5.00
CA LYS A 16 19.92 1.77 -5.54
C LYS A 16 18.72 2.09 -6.44
N PRO A 17 18.32 3.38 -6.55
CA PRO A 17 17.25 3.79 -7.45
C PRO A 17 17.50 3.30 -8.89
N GLY A 18 16.51 2.65 -9.49
CA GLY A 18 16.57 2.20 -10.88
C GLY A 18 17.23 0.85 -11.11
N GLU A 19 17.75 0.18 -10.07
CA GLU A 19 18.31 -1.18 -10.21
C GLU A 19 17.23 -2.18 -10.66
N ILE A 20 17.58 -3.08 -11.57
CA ILE A 20 16.65 -4.07 -12.13
C ILE A 20 16.54 -5.26 -11.16
N ILE A 21 15.31 -5.63 -10.81
CA ILE A 21 15.04 -6.82 -9.97
C ILE A 21 14.83 -8.06 -10.83
N LYS A 22 15.24 -9.21 -10.29
CA LYS A 22 14.93 -10.51 -10.90
C LYS A 22 13.43 -10.83 -10.73
N ASN A 23 12.85 -11.44 -11.77
CA ASN A 23 11.46 -11.94 -11.79
C ASN A 23 10.42 -10.92 -11.31
N PRO A 24 10.30 -9.74 -11.95
CA PRO A 24 9.44 -8.65 -11.49
C PRO A 24 7.95 -9.01 -11.46
N ASP A 25 7.52 -9.93 -12.31
CA ASP A 25 6.10 -10.30 -12.49
C ASP A 25 5.64 -11.47 -11.60
N VAL A 26 6.50 -11.96 -10.68
CA VAL A 26 6.09 -12.96 -9.68
C VAL A 26 5.16 -12.30 -8.65
N TYR A 27 4.04 -12.97 -8.38
CA TYR A 27 3.04 -12.53 -7.41
C TYR A 27 3.17 -13.27 -6.08
N LEU A 28 3.01 -12.53 -4.99
CA LEU A 28 3.01 -13.02 -3.62
C LEU A 28 1.62 -12.82 -3.01
N LEU A 29 1.15 -13.79 -2.22
CA LEU A 29 -0.13 -13.68 -1.50
C LEU A 29 -0.01 -12.68 -0.34
N ILE A 30 -0.97 -11.77 -0.26
CA ILE A 30 -1.16 -10.82 0.87
C ILE A 30 -2.36 -11.26 1.72
N THR A 31 -3.44 -11.65 1.06
CA THR A 31 -4.59 -12.32 1.67
C THR A 31 -4.91 -13.59 0.85
N GLU A 32 -6.02 -14.27 1.16
CA GLU A 32 -6.46 -15.45 0.40
C GLU A 32 -6.75 -15.15 -1.07
N LYS A 33 -7.23 -13.94 -1.37
CA LYS A 33 -7.64 -13.51 -2.71
C LYS A 33 -6.74 -12.43 -3.29
N THR A 34 -6.06 -11.66 -2.44
CA THR A 34 -5.27 -10.51 -2.86
C THR A 34 -3.80 -10.85 -2.98
N ARG A 35 -3.18 -10.40 -4.08
CA ARG A 35 -1.76 -10.62 -4.36
C ARG A 35 -1.03 -9.30 -4.60
N ILE A 36 0.29 -9.32 -4.46
CA ILE A 36 1.16 -8.20 -4.83
C ILE A 36 2.31 -8.72 -5.70
N SER A 37 2.65 -8.03 -6.78
CA SER A 37 3.81 -8.42 -7.60
C SER A 37 5.11 -7.90 -6.99
N ARG A 38 6.23 -8.58 -7.24
CA ARG A 38 7.57 -8.08 -6.88
C ARG A 38 7.83 -6.68 -7.44
N ARG A 39 7.38 -6.39 -8.66
CA ARG A 39 7.42 -5.04 -9.27
C ARG A 39 6.69 -4.01 -8.42
N ALA A 40 5.48 -4.33 -7.96
CA ALA A 40 4.70 -3.43 -7.10
C ALA A 40 5.39 -3.20 -5.75
N ILE A 41 5.91 -4.25 -5.11
CA ILE A 41 6.69 -4.11 -3.85
C ILE A 41 7.87 -3.17 -4.06
N LYS A 42 8.66 -3.37 -5.12
CA LYS A 42 9.80 -2.50 -5.43
C LYS A 42 9.37 -1.05 -5.62
N HIS A 43 8.32 -0.82 -6.40
CA HIS A 43 7.78 0.52 -6.63
C HIS A 43 7.35 1.20 -5.32
N ILE A 44 6.68 0.47 -4.43
CA ILE A 44 6.26 0.96 -3.12
C ILE A 44 7.49 1.31 -2.29
N VAL A 45 8.48 0.41 -2.19
CA VAL A 45 9.70 0.65 -1.42
C VAL A 45 10.44 1.89 -1.93
N GLU A 46 10.68 2.00 -3.24
CA GLU A 46 11.35 3.16 -3.84
C GLU A 46 10.58 4.46 -3.57
N THR A 47 9.26 4.46 -3.78
CA THR A 47 8.45 5.67 -3.59
C THR A 47 8.41 6.09 -2.12
N ARG A 48 8.28 5.14 -1.18
CA ARG A 48 8.25 5.43 0.25
C ARG A 48 9.63 5.85 0.79
N LYS A 49 10.74 5.33 0.23
CA LYS A 49 12.09 5.84 0.49
C LYS A 49 12.23 7.30 0.06
N LEU A 50 11.73 7.66 -1.12
CA LEU A 50 11.70 9.05 -1.60
C LEU A 50 10.84 9.96 -0.71
N ASP A 51 9.76 9.42 -0.13
CA ASP A 51 8.96 10.10 0.90
C ASP A 51 9.69 10.24 2.26
N GLY A 52 10.91 9.72 2.40
CA GLY A 52 11.73 9.80 3.62
C GLY A 52 11.39 8.75 4.69
N LEU A 53 10.68 7.67 4.35
CA LEU A 53 10.28 6.64 5.30
C LEU A 53 11.42 5.64 5.55
N SER A 54 11.59 5.26 6.83
CA SER A 54 12.55 4.21 7.22
C SER A 54 12.08 2.82 6.79
N LYS A 55 13.00 1.86 6.77
CA LYS A 55 12.73 0.46 6.45
C LYS A 55 11.66 -0.15 7.35
N GLU A 56 11.75 0.13 8.65
CA GLU A 56 10.79 -0.32 9.66
C GLU A 56 9.41 0.26 9.38
N ARG A 57 9.34 1.53 9.00
CA ARG A 57 8.06 2.17 8.72
C ARG A 57 7.43 1.64 7.43
N ILE A 58 8.21 1.37 6.40
CA ILE A 58 7.71 0.69 5.20
C ILE A 58 7.25 -0.73 5.55
N GLY A 59 8.01 -1.45 6.39
CA GLY A 59 7.63 -2.77 6.90
C GLY A 59 6.29 -2.77 7.62
N TYR A 60 6.03 -1.75 8.43
CA TYR A 60 4.74 -1.55 9.08
C TYR A 60 3.59 -1.36 8.08
N LEU A 61 3.81 -0.65 6.97
CA LEU A 61 2.80 -0.51 5.91
C LEU A 61 2.41 -1.88 5.32
N PHE A 62 3.39 -2.71 4.99
CA PHE A 62 3.14 -4.07 4.49
C PHE A 62 2.45 -4.95 5.53
N TYR A 63 2.82 -4.81 6.80
CA TYR A 63 2.19 -5.54 7.90
C TYR A 63 0.70 -5.19 8.08
N MET A 64 0.34 -3.91 7.98
CA MET A 64 -1.04 -3.44 8.13
C MET A 64 -1.91 -3.68 6.89
N THR A 65 -1.29 -3.95 5.73
CA THR A 65 -2.00 -4.10 4.45
C THR A 65 -3.04 -5.22 4.47
N PRO A 66 -2.74 -6.47 4.89
CA PRO A 66 -3.74 -7.53 4.99
C PRO A 66 -4.97 -7.15 5.83
N GLU A 67 -4.75 -6.46 6.95
CA GLU A 67 -5.83 -6.04 7.84
C GLU A 67 -6.69 -4.96 7.21
N THR A 68 -6.08 -3.98 6.56
CA THR A 68 -6.79 -2.90 5.84
C THR A 68 -7.62 -3.44 4.68
N ILE A 69 -7.16 -4.50 4.04
CA ILE A 69 -7.92 -5.16 2.96
C ILE A 69 -9.12 -5.92 3.52
N ARG A 70 -8.96 -6.62 4.64
CA ARG A 70 -10.03 -7.42 5.25
C ARG A 70 -11.10 -6.57 5.93
N TYR A 71 -10.68 -5.50 6.60
CA TYR A 71 -11.55 -4.65 7.41
C TYR A 71 -11.25 -3.17 7.13
N PRO A 72 -11.55 -2.68 5.92
CA PRO A 72 -11.38 -1.28 5.59
C PRO A 72 -12.39 -0.40 6.34
N GLU A 73 -11.94 0.76 6.80
CA GLU A 73 -12.80 1.87 7.24
C GLU A 73 -13.25 2.73 6.06
N ILE A 74 -12.50 2.66 4.95
CA ILE A 74 -12.81 3.27 3.67
C ILE A 74 -12.81 2.20 2.60
N ASP A 75 -13.90 2.09 1.83
CA ASP A 75 -13.91 1.39 0.55
C ASP A 75 -14.61 2.28 -0.48
N TYR A 76 -13.82 2.92 -1.35
CA TYR A 76 -14.36 3.70 -2.47
C TYR A 76 -13.61 3.42 -3.76
N GLU A 77 -14.23 3.82 -4.87
CA GLU A 77 -13.55 3.90 -6.15
C GLU A 77 -12.35 4.85 -6.06
N ASN A 78 -11.21 4.44 -6.61
CA ASN A 78 -10.01 5.26 -6.61
C ASN A 78 -10.25 6.52 -7.45
N PRO A 79 -10.05 7.75 -6.93
CA PRO A 79 -10.24 8.97 -7.71
C PRO A 79 -9.26 9.10 -8.90
N ASN A 80 -8.12 8.37 -8.86
CA ASN A 80 -7.12 8.38 -9.92
C ASN A 80 -7.31 7.22 -10.92
N GLN A 81 -8.53 7.07 -11.45
CA GLN A 81 -8.87 6.03 -12.43
C GLN A 81 -8.01 6.09 -13.70
N LYS A 82 -7.49 7.27 -14.09
CA LYS A 82 -6.58 7.38 -15.23
C LYS A 82 -5.28 6.60 -15.03
N LYS A 83 -4.72 6.61 -13.82
CA LYS A 83 -3.49 5.89 -13.48
C LYS A 83 -3.77 4.45 -13.08
N TYR A 84 -4.90 4.18 -12.43
CA TYR A 84 -5.29 2.86 -11.94
C TYR A 84 -6.74 2.52 -12.33
N PRO A 85 -6.99 2.14 -13.61
CA PRO A 85 -8.34 1.86 -14.09
C PRO A 85 -9.00 0.70 -13.34
N GLY A 86 -10.25 0.90 -12.92
CA GLY A 86 -11.04 -0.07 -12.19
C GLY A 86 -10.59 -0.32 -10.75
N SER A 87 -9.64 0.46 -10.24
CA SER A 87 -9.11 0.23 -8.90
C SER A 87 -9.99 0.82 -7.80
N LYS A 88 -9.92 0.20 -6.62
CA LYS A 88 -10.46 0.67 -5.36
C LYS A 88 -9.35 1.24 -4.49
N LEU A 89 -9.74 2.17 -3.63
CA LEU A 89 -8.92 2.71 -2.56
C LEU A 89 -9.47 2.20 -1.23
N LEU A 90 -8.74 1.29 -0.59
CA LEU A 90 -9.07 0.78 0.73
C LEU A 90 -8.25 1.52 1.78
N GLY A 91 -8.86 1.89 2.90
CA GLY A 91 -8.18 2.69 3.91
C GLY A 91 -8.48 2.25 5.33
N LYS A 92 -7.47 2.37 6.20
CA LYS A 92 -7.61 2.20 7.64
C LYS A 92 -6.81 3.28 8.35
N PHE A 93 -7.41 3.88 9.37
CA PHE A 93 -6.87 5.04 10.05
C PHE A 93 -6.79 4.78 11.55
N ASP A 94 -5.71 5.28 12.14
CA ASP A 94 -5.57 5.35 13.58
C ASP A 94 -5.72 6.81 14.01
N GLU A 95 -6.89 7.13 14.58
CA GLU A 95 -7.20 8.47 15.07
C GLU A 95 -6.24 8.89 16.20
N ALA A 96 -5.79 7.96 17.05
CA ALA A 96 -4.95 8.28 18.21
C ALA A 96 -3.56 8.75 17.79
N SER A 97 -2.99 8.12 16.77
CA SER A 97 -1.69 8.54 16.20
C SER A 97 -1.81 9.55 15.06
N ASN A 98 -3.04 9.87 14.61
CA ASN A 98 -3.34 10.70 13.44
C ASN A 98 -2.55 10.22 12.20
N GLN A 99 -2.56 8.91 12.00
CA GLN A 99 -1.91 8.20 10.90
C GLN A 99 -2.93 7.27 10.22
N GLY A 100 -2.62 6.82 9.01
CA GLY A 100 -3.42 5.82 8.33
C GLY A 100 -2.67 5.23 7.17
N ILE A 101 -3.24 4.17 6.61
CA ILE A 101 -2.74 3.57 5.38
C ILE A 101 -3.85 3.53 4.34
N LEU A 102 -3.47 3.75 3.08
CA LEU A 102 -4.32 3.46 1.94
C LEU A 102 -3.68 2.37 1.11
N VAL A 103 -4.49 1.42 0.66
CA VAL A 103 -4.09 0.34 -0.23
C VAL A 103 -4.89 0.50 -1.51
N ILE A 104 -4.20 0.58 -2.65
CA ILE A 104 -4.83 0.61 -3.96
C ILE A 104 -4.90 -0.81 -4.49
N ILE A 105 -6.10 -1.30 -4.81
CA ILE A 105 -6.35 -2.64 -5.33
C ILE A 105 -7.05 -2.56 -6.67
N ASP A 106 -6.57 -3.29 -7.68
CA ASP A 106 -7.24 -3.39 -8.98
C ASP A 106 -8.38 -4.43 -9.00
N LYS A 107 -9.13 -4.50 -10.11
CA LYS A 107 -10.22 -5.47 -10.30
C LYS A 107 -9.78 -6.94 -10.23
N GLY A 108 -8.49 -7.22 -10.36
CA GLY A 108 -7.91 -8.56 -10.28
C GLY A 108 -7.44 -8.93 -8.88
N GLU A 109 -7.81 -8.15 -7.85
CA GLU A 109 -7.35 -8.32 -6.48
C GLU A 109 -5.81 -8.18 -6.37
N HIS A 110 -5.22 -7.28 -7.16
CA HIS A 110 -3.79 -6.98 -7.06
C HIS A 110 -3.53 -5.65 -6.37
N VAL A 111 -2.68 -5.67 -5.35
CA VAL A 111 -2.15 -4.46 -4.73
C VAL A 111 -1.25 -3.73 -5.72
N LYS A 112 -1.56 -2.46 -5.97
CA LYS A 112 -0.80 -1.58 -6.87
C LYS A 112 0.10 -0.61 -6.12
N ASP A 113 -0.33 -0.13 -4.96
CA ASP A 113 0.42 0.82 -4.13
C ASP A 113 -0.08 0.76 -2.68
N ILE A 114 0.78 1.18 -1.74
CA ILE A 114 0.47 1.31 -0.32
C ILE A 114 0.96 2.68 0.15
N ILE A 115 0.03 3.58 0.46
CA ILE A 115 0.30 4.98 0.77
C ILE A 115 0.19 5.18 2.28
N ASN A 116 1.24 5.76 2.88
CA ASN A 116 1.20 6.23 4.25
C ASN A 116 0.49 7.59 4.31
N ILE A 117 -0.48 7.75 5.21
CA ILE A 117 -1.11 9.03 5.49
C ILE A 117 -0.69 9.50 6.88
N PHE A 118 -0.25 10.76 6.99
CA PHE A 118 0.11 11.39 8.25
C PHE A 118 -0.40 12.84 8.34
N GLY A 119 -0.56 13.35 9.56
CA GLY A 119 -0.63 14.78 9.84
C GLY A 119 -1.85 15.49 9.23
N ARG A 120 -1.63 16.65 8.58
CA ARG A 120 -2.71 17.45 7.94
C ARG A 120 -3.39 16.71 6.78
N LYS A 121 -2.66 15.83 6.06
CA LYS A 121 -3.23 15.00 4.99
C LYS A 121 -4.21 13.99 5.58
N ALA A 122 -3.88 13.37 6.72
CA ALA A 122 -4.79 12.51 7.46
C ALA A 122 -6.07 13.27 7.82
N LYS A 123 -5.96 14.46 8.42
CA LYS A 123 -7.13 15.31 8.75
C LYS A 123 -8.04 15.63 7.56
N LYS A 124 -7.47 15.88 6.37
CA LYS A 124 -8.26 16.13 5.15
C LYS A 124 -9.01 14.87 4.71
N TYR A 125 -8.36 13.72 4.73
CA TYR A 125 -9.02 12.43 4.46
C TYR A 125 -10.07 12.11 5.53
N PHE A 126 -9.78 12.25 6.83
CA PHE A 126 -10.76 12.11 7.92
C PHE A 126 -12.01 12.96 7.73
N LYS A 127 -11.85 14.24 7.35
CA LYS A 127 -13.00 15.11 7.04
C LYS A 127 -13.81 14.62 5.83
N LEU A 128 -13.14 14.06 4.83
CA LEU A 128 -13.80 13.50 3.65
C LEU A 128 -14.59 12.25 4.02
N ILE A 129 -13.97 11.32 4.76
CA ILE A 129 -14.59 10.06 5.20
C ILE A 129 -15.79 10.34 6.11
N LYS A 130 -15.64 11.21 7.12
CA LYS A 130 -16.73 11.58 8.05
C LYS A 130 -17.92 12.24 7.33
N LYS A 131 -17.69 12.93 6.20
CA LYS A 131 -18.79 13.49 5.40
C LYS A 131 -19.55 12.45 4.58
N ILE A 132 -18.93 11.31 4.28
CA ILE A 132 -19.54 10.24 3.49
C ILE A 132 -20.26 9.22 4.40
N MET A 133 -19.85 9.10 5.67
CA MET A 133 -20.47 8.21 6.66
C MET A 133 -21.73 8.78 7.34
N VAL A 134 -22.17 10.00 6.98
CA VAL A 134 -23.42 10.64 7.44
C VAL A 134 -24.43 10.61 6.32
#